data_AF-A0A9L0JR15-F1
#
_entry.id   AF-A0A9L0JR15-F1
#
_cell.length_a   1.000
_cell.length_b   1.000
_cell.length_c   1.000
_cell.angle_alpha   90.00
_cell.angle_beta   90.00
_cell.angle_gamma   90.00
#
_symmetry.space_group_name_H-M   'P 1'
#
loop_
_entity.id
_entity.type
_entity.pdbx_description
1 polymer ?
#
loop_
_entity_poly.entity_id
_entity_poly.type
_entity_poly.pdbx_seq_one_letter_code
_entity_poly.pdbx_strand_id
1 'polypeptide(L)'
;RRARGRRSTRRGRCRGGVCRLAGGGRGPLLPAGPRLPRRRRRYGHEAEAEERVSRLLPGVDRRPPLRAGAARLVQKAELVRLSQTLSLVPRLHWLLVEDAESPTPLVSGLLAASGLLFTHLAVLTPKAQRLREGEPGWVRPRGVEQRNRALDWLRGGGGAVGGEKDPPPPGTRGVVYFADDDNTYSRELFEEMRWTRGVSVWPVGLVGGLRFEGPRVQDGRVVGFHTAWEPNRPFPLDMAGFAVALPLLLAKPNAQFDAAAPRGHLESSLLSHLVDPKDLEPRAANCTRVLVWHTRTEKPKMKQEEQLQRQGRGSDPAVEV
;
A
#
# COMPACT_ATOMS: atom_id res chain seq x y z
N ARG A 1 43.14 -13.98 -64.83
CA ARG A 1 42.57 -15.21 -65.45
C ARG A 1 41.10 -15.38 -65.01
N ARG A 2 40.33 -16.22 -65.71
CA ARG A 2 38.92 -16.64 -65.44
C ARG A 2 38.71 -17.20 -64.01
N ALA A 3 37.49 -17.28 -63.40
CA ALA A 3 36.17 -16.68 -63.68
C ALA A 3 35.16 -16.93 -62.51
N ARG A 4 34.05 -16.13 -62.48
CA ARG A 4 32.60 -16.41 -62.20
C ARG A 4 32.17 -17.53 -61.21
N GLY A 5 31.04 -17.43 -60.48
CA GLY A 5 29.93 -16.46 -60.42
C GLY A 5 28.96 -16.76 -59.24
N ARG A 6 28.18 -15.80 -58.70
CA ARG A 6 26.78 -15.42 -59.05
C ARG A 6 25.71 -16.52 -58.87
N ARG A 7 24.44 -16.29 -58.50
CA ARG A 7 23.66 -15.26 -57.71
C ARG A 7 22.14 -15.55 -57.92
N SER A 8 21.24 -14.86 -57.18
CA SER A 8 19.74 -14.81 -57.34
C SER A 8 18.97 -15.98 -56.70
N THR A 9 17.90 -15.87 -55.90
CA THR A 9 16.90 -14.83 -55.48
C THR A 9 15.58 -14.71 -56.29
N ARG A 10 14.51 -14.32 -55.55
CA ARG A 10 13.08 -14.09 -55.92
C ARG A 10 12.20 -15.36 -56.00
N ARG A 11 10.86 -15.36 -55.85
CA ARG A 11 9.79 -14.58 -55.15
C ARG A 11 8.48 -14.81 -55.96
N GLY A 12 7.37 -15.20 -55.30
CA GLY A 12 6.03 -15.41 -55.91
C GLY A 12 5.35 -16.61 -55.24
N ARG A 13 4.17 -16.61 -54.61
CA ARG A 13 2.90 -15.82 -54.59
C ARG A 13 1.80 -16.42 -55.49
N CYS A 14 0.57 -16.42 -54.97
CA CYS A 14 -0.71 -16.90 -55.56
C CYS A 14 -0.91 -18.44 -55.62
N ARG A 15 -2.15 -18.98 -55.77
CA ARG A 15 -3.46 -18.69 -55.15
C ARG A 15 -4.50 -19.74 -55.65
N GLY A 16 -5.27 -20.38 -54.76
CA GLY A 16 -6.52 -21.09 -55.11
C GLY A 16 -6.40 -22.47 -55.78
N GLY A 17 -7.54 -23.18 -55.87
CA GLY A 17 -7.70 -24.49 -56.52
C GLY A 17 -8.11 -25.63 -55.56
N VAL A 18 -9.35 -26.10 -55.65
CA VAL A 18 -9.88 -27.28 -54.94
C VAL A 18 -10.31 -28.32 -55.97
N CYS A 19 -9.88 -29.59 -55.84
CA CYS A 19 -10.40 -30.70 -56.66
C CYS A 19 -10.63 -31.99 -55.87
N ARG A 20 -11.60 -32.78 -56.36
CA ARG A 20 -12.02 -34.14 -55.97
C ARG A 20 -11.89 -35.06 -57.20
N LEU A 21 -11.81 -36.38 -57.13
CA LEU A 21 -11.84 -37.34 -56.00
C LEU A 21 -10.56 -38.23 -56.13
N ALA A 22 -10.43 -39.56 -55.96
CA ALA A 22 -11.31 -40.68 -55.63
C ALA A 22 -10.51 -41.84 -54.98
N GLY A 23 -11.20 -42.80 -54.34
CA GLY A 23 -10.64 -44.10 -53.93
C GLY A 23 -9.92 -44.15 -52.57
N GLY A 24 -9.93 -45.27 -51.83
CA GLY A 24 -10.65 -46.52 -52.13
C GLY A 24 -10.11 -47.75 -51.38
N GLY A 25 -10.19 -47.79 -50.04
CA GLY A 25 -9.75 -48.94 -49.25
C GLY A 25 -10.49 -49.07 -47.92
N ARG A 26 -10.95 -50.28 -47.57
CA ARG A 26 -11.64 -50.57 -46.31
C ARG A 26 -10.65 -51.13 -45.28
N GLY A 27 -10.61 -50.54 -44.08
CA GLY A 27 -9.99 -51.13 -42.89
C GLY A 27 -11.05 -51.56 -41.86
N PRO A 28 -10.75 -52.52 -40.95
CA PRO A 28 -11.76 -53.06 -40.03
C PRO A 28 -12.27 -52.04 -38.99
N LEU A 29 -13.53 -52.23 -38.57
CA LEU A 29 -14.18 -51.46 -37.50
C LEU A 29 -13.75 -51.98 -36.12
N LEU A 30 -13.23 -51.09 -35.27
CA LEU A 30 -13.08 -51.34 -33.83
C LEU A 30 -14.37 -50.89 -33.10
N PRO A 31 -14.82 -51.61 -32.05
CA PRO A 31 -16.05 -51.29 -31.35
C PRO A 31 -15.95 -49.98 -30.56
N ALA A 32 -16.98 -49.14 -30.63
CA ALA A 32 -17.02 -47.88 -29.91
C ALA A 32 -17.40 -48.10 -28.43
N GLY A 33 -16.49 -47.76 -27.51
CA GLY A 33 -16.77 -47.72 -26.08
C GLY A 33 -17.89 -46.72 -25.70
N PRO A 34 -18.56 -46.90 -24.55
CA PRO A 34 -19.73 -46.12 -24.17
C PRO A 34 -19.42 -44.63 -24.05
N ARG A 35 -20.22 -43.79 -24.72
CA ARG A 35 -20.09 -42.34 -24.71
C ARG A 35 -20.55 -41.77 -23.37
N LEU A 36 -19.62 -41.48 -22.47
CA LEU A 36 -19.90 -40.70 -21.27
C LEU A 36 -20.54 -39.35 -21.64
N PRO A 37 -21.57 -38.89 -20.92
CA PRO A 37 -22.29 -37.68 -21.27
C PRO A 37 -21.40 -36.44 -21.15
N ARG A 38 -21.39 -35.60 -22.21
CA ARG A 38 -20.69 -34.32 -22.21
C ARG A 38 -21.29 -33.37 -21.17
N ARG A 39 -20.82 -33.43 -19.92
CA ARG A 39 -21.02 -32.35 -18.95
C ARG A 39 -20.44 -31.06 -19.55
N ARG A 40 -21.32 -30.17 -20.02
CA ARG A 40 -20.97 -28.77 -20.29
C ARG A 40 -20.47 -28.17 -18.97
N ARG A 41 -19.16 -28.12 -18.78
CA ARG A 41 -18.54 -27.21 -17.79
C ARG A 41 -18.82 -25.79 -18.26
N ARG A 42 -19.95 -25.23 -17.81
CA ARG A 42 -20.09 -23.78 -17.67
C ARG A 42 -19.06 -23.35 -16.62
N TYR A 43 -17.84 -23.02 -17.06
CA TYR A 43 -16.99 -22.09 -16.32
C TYR A 43 -17.56 -20.68 -16.51
N GLY A 44 -18.80 -20.49 -16.07
CA GLY A 44 -19.44 -19.19 -15.96
C GLY A 44 -18.94 -18.49 -14.71
N HIS A 45 -17.64 -18.17 -14.70
CA HIS A 45 -17.02 -17.32 -13.70
C HIS A 45 -15.76 -16.64 -14.26
N GLU A 46 -15.86 -16.14 -15.49
CA GLU A 46 -15.22 -14.86 -15.83
C GLU A 46 -15.91 -13.78 -14.97
N ALA A 47 -15.55 -13.75 -13.68
CA ALA A 47 -15.67 -12.54 -12.90
C ALA A 47 -14.60 -11.59 -13.45
N GLU A 48 -15.02 -10.68 -14.32
CA GLU A 48 -14.20 -9.53 -14.70
C GLU A 48 -13.64 -8.91 -13.43
N ALA A 49 -12.33 -8.69 -13.38
CA ALA A 49 -11.65 -8.20 -12.19
C ALA A 49 -11.87 -6.68 -12.01
N GLU A 50 -13.14 -6.27 -11.90
CA GLU A 50 -13.62 -4.89 -11.86
C GLU A 50 -12.74 -4.02 -10.96
N GLU A 51 -12.22 -2.94 -11.54
CA GLU A 51 -10.81 -2.64 -11.33
C GLU A 51 -10.53 -1.85 -10.04
N ARG A 52 -9.96 -2.54 -9.05
CA ARG A 52 -9.70 -1.96 -7.72
C ARG A 52 -8.30 -1.37 -7.62
N VAL A 53 -8.24 -0.04 -7.65
CA VAL A 53 -7.05 0.75 -7.33
C VAL A 53 -6.77 0.68 -5.83
N SER A 54 -5.52 0.40 -5.45
CA SER A 54 -5.06 0.48 -4.07
C SER A 54 -4.60 1.92 -3.79
N ARG A 55 -5.35 2.65 -2.95
CA ARG A 55 -5.01 4.02 -2.55
C ARG A 55 -4.24 3.94 -1.23
N LEU A 56 -2.93 4.05 -1.33
CA LEU A 56 -2.06 4.04 -0.16
C LEU A 56 -2.13 5.40 0.53
N LEU A 57 -2.44 5.39 1.83
CA LEU A 57 -2.38 6.54 2.72
C LEU A 57 -1.14 6.42 3.62
N PRO A 58 0.05 6.86 3.17
CA PRO A 58 1.19 7.00 4.04
C PRO A 58 0.86 7.74 5.33
N GLY A 59 1.09 7.05 6.43
CA GLY A 59 1.08 7.62 7.76
C GLY A 59 2.32 8.48 8.01
N VAL A 60 2.40 9.61 7.30
CA VAL A 60 2.99 10.87 7.76
C VAL A 60 4.52 10.99 7.75
N ASP A 61 5.01 12.13 7.24
CA ASP A 61 6.37 12.60 7.52
C ASP A 61 6.54 12.91 9.02
N ARG A 62 7.55 12.34 9.67
CA ARG A 62 7.59 12.31 11.14
C ARG A 62 8.50 13.37 11.77
N ARG A 63 7.82 14.40 12.30
CA ARG A 63 8.26 15.50 13.19
C ARG A 63 8.66 16.79 12.45
N PRO A 64 7.91 17.88 12.68
CA PRO A 64 8.53 19.20 12.75
C PRO A 64 9.54 19.23 13.92
N PRO A 65 10.72 19.84 13.74
CA PRO A 65 11.82 19.76 14.69
C PRO A 65 11.66 20.65 15.93
N LEU A 66 12.45 20.37 16.98
CA LEU A 66 12.57 21.24 18.17
C LEU A 66 13.48 22.47 17.94
N ARG A 67 14.06 22.61 16.75
CA ARG A 67 14.80 23.79 16.27
C ARG A 67 14.50 23.97 14.78
N ALA A 68 14.27 25.21 14.32
CA ALA A 68 13.94 25.47 12.92
C ALA A 68 14.99 24.88 11.95
N GLY A 69 14.53 24.32 10.82
CA GLY A 69 15.40 23.95 9.69
C GLY A 69 15.72 22.46 9.48
N ALA A 70 15.17 21.53 10.26
CA ALA A 70 15.48 20.09 10.11
C ALA A 70 14.22 19.21 9.95
N ALA A 71 14.03 18.63 8.76
CA ALA A 71 13.25 17.39 8.62
C ALA A 71 13.94 16.23 9.37
N ARG A 72 13.25 15.09 9.54
CA ARG A 72 13.85 13.89 10.15
C ARG A 72 15.07 13.45 9.32
N LEU A 73 16.25 13.32 9.94
CA LEU A 73 17.55 12.95 9.30
C LEU A 73 17.59 11.65 8.47
N VAL A 74 16.50 10.88 8.41
CA VAL A 74 16.37 9.68 7.58
C VAL A 74 15.13 9.72 6.68
N GLN A 75 14.35 10.81 6.68
CA GLN A 75 13.10 10.98 5.93
C GLN A 75 13.27 10.58 4.46
N LYS A 76 14.26 11.17 3.78
CA LYS A 76 14.59 10.87 2.38
C LYS A 76 14.91 9.39 2.18
N ALA A 77 15.72 8.77 3.05
CA ALA A 77 16.05 7.35 2.97
C ALA A 77 14.83 6.43 3.18
N GLU A 78 13.93 6.75 4.13
CA GLU A 78 12.69 6.02 4.39
C GLU A 78 11.74 6.13 3.17
N LEU A 79 11.57 7.34 2.63
CA LEU A 79 10.75 7.60 1.44
C LEU A 79 11.34 6.99 0.15
N VAL A 80 12.67 6.92 0.01
CA VAL A 80 13.33 6.24 -1.12
C VAL A 80 13.04 4.74 -1.09
N ARG A 81 13.28 4.05 0.03
CA ARG A 81 12.99 2.59 0.09
C ARG A 81 11.49 2.29 0.01
N LEU A 82 10.62 3.18 0.51
CA LEU A 82 9.17 3.06 0.39
C LEU A 82 8.75 3.22 -1.08
N SER A 83 9.09 4.34 -1.74
CA SER A 83 8.74 4.58 -3.15
C SER A 83 9.27 3.49 -4.09
N GLN A 84 10.49 2.99 -3.87
CA GLN A 84 11.04 1.83 -4.58
C GLN A 84 10.23 0.54 -4.36
N THR A 85 9.67 0.33 -3.17
CA THR A 85 8.77 -0.81 -2.91
C THR A 85 7.43 -0.62 -3.63
N LEU A 86 6.88 0.60 -3.58
CA LEU A 86 5.59 0.94 -4.19
C LEU A 86 5.62 0.93 -5.73
N SER A 87 6.75 1.24 -6.36
CA SER A 87 6.90 1.18 -7.83
C SER A 87 6.73 -0.23 -8.40
N LEU A 88 6.89 -1.25 -7.54
CA LEU A 88 6.69 -2.65 -7.87
C LEU A 88 5.23 -3.13 -7.72
N VAL A 89 4.29 -2.21 -7.44
CA VAL A 89 2.87 -2.47 -7.18
C VAL A 89 2.00 -1.78 -8.25
N PRO A 90 1.32 -2.54 -9.13
CA PRO A 90 0.49 -1.93 -10.17
C PRO A 90 -0.76 -1.27 -9.57
N ARG A 91 -1.32 -0.25 -10.24
CA ARG A 91 -2.59 0.40 -9.86
C ARG A 91 -2.60 0.84 -8.40
N LEU A 92 -1.55 1.57 -8.03
CA LEU A 92 -1.37 2.17 -6.71
C LEU A 92 -1.39 3.69 -6.84
N HIS A 93 -2.12 4.37 -5.95
CA HIS A 93 -2.07 5.84 -5.81
C HIS A 93 -1.45 6.16 -4.46
N TRP A 94 -0.35 6.89 -4.45
CA TRP A 94 0.42 7.27 -3.25
C TRP A 94 -0.03 8.63 -2.72
N LEU A 95 -0.73 8.68 -1.59
CA LEU A 95 -1.29 9.92 -1.03
C LEU A 95 -0.40 10.42 0.12
N LEU A 96 0.76 10.98 -0.21
CA LEU A 96 1.77 11.42 0.76
C LEU A 96 1.33 12.73 1.43
N VAL A 97 1.40 12.75 2.77
CA VAL A 97 1.07 13.93 3.59
C VAL A 97 2.25 14.33 4.49
N GLU A 98 2.77 15.55 4.33
CA GLU A 98 3.83 16.10 5.18
C GLU A 98 3.30 16.70 6.50
N ASP A 99 4.05 16.55 7.60
CA ASP A 99 3.82 17.23 8.89
C ASP A 99 4.49 18.62 8.88
N ALA A 100 4.06 19.44 7.91
CA ALA A 100 4.66 20.72 7.57
C ALA A 100 3.60 21.81 7.33
N GLU A 101 4.01 23.07 7.43
CA GLU A 101 3.15 24.25 7.12
C GLU A 101 2.92 24.42 5.61
N SER A 102 3.85 23.91 4.80
CA SER A 102 3.86 23.96 3.33
C SER A 102 4.68 22.78 2.79
N PRO A 103 4.49 22.36 1.52
CA PRO A 103 5.26 21.25 0.95
C PRO A 103 6.76 21.57 0.86
N THR A 104 7.61 20.61 1.21
CA THR A 104 9.07 20.77 1.14
C THR A 104 9.59 20.49 -0.28
N PRO A 105 10.72 21.13 -0.67
CA PRO A 105 11.40 20.81 -1.94
C PRO A 105 11.84 19.35 -2.03
N LEU A 106 12.32 18.78 -0.91
CA LEU A 106 12.80 17.39 -0.80
C LEU A 106 11.71 16.39 -1.17
N VAL A 107 10.57 16.46 -0.49
CA VAL A 107 9.47 15.52 -0.71
C VAL A 107 8.82 15.76 -2.07
N SER A 108 8.67 17.02 -2.48
CA SER A 108 8.14 17.37 -3.81
C SER A 108 9.03 16.84 -4.95
N GLY A 109 10.35 16.95 -4.82
CA GLY A 109 11.34 16.45 -5.77
C GLY A 109 11.38 14.91 -5.81
N LEU A 110 11.35 14.26 -4.64
CA LEU A 110 11.29 12.81 -4.53
C LEU A 110 10.02 12.24 -5.17
N LEU A 111 8.86 12.85 -4.91
CA LEU A 111 7.59 12.47 -5.53
C LEU A 111 7.64 12.61 -7.05
N ALA A 112 8.10 13.76 -7.57
CA ALA A 112 8.23 14.00 -9.00
C ALA A 112 9.21 13.02 -9.69
N ALA A 113 10.31 12.65 -9.03
CA ALA A 113 11.30 11.70 -9.54
C ALA A 113 10.87 10.23 -9.42
N SER A 114 9.86 9.91 -8.60
CA SER A 114 9.48 8.52 -8.27
C SER A 114 8.81 7.75 -9.41
N GLY A 115 8.21 8.44 -10.39
CA GLY A 115 7.39 7.82 -11.45
C GLY A 115 6.08 7.19 -10.96
N LEU A 116 5.71 7.38 -9.69
CA LEU A 116 4.45 6.88 -9.11
C LEU A 116 3.27 7.79 -9.46
N LEU A 117 2.06 7.22 -9.46
CA LEU A 117 0.83 8.02 -9.37
C LEU A 117 0.70 8.51 -7.92
N PHE A 118 0.71 9.82 -7.69
CA PHE A 118 0.68 10.38 -6.34
C PHE A 118 -0.24 11.61 -6.22
N THR A 119 -0.64 11.91 -4.99
CA THR A 119 -1.10 13.24 -4.58
C THR A 119 -0.23 13.70 -3.43
N HIS A 120 0.20 14.96 -3.48
CA HIS A 120 0.95 15.59 -2.40
C HIS A 120 0.02 16.48 -1.57
N LEU A 121 0.09 16.32 -0.24
CA LEU A 121 -0.66 17.06 0.76
C LEU A 121 0.30 17.52 1.87
N ALA A 122 -0.07 18.56 2.60
CA ALA A 122 0.60 18.96 3.84
C ALA A 122 -0.46 19.34 4.89
N VAL A 123 -0.20 19.02 6.15
CA VAL A 123 -0.86 19.64 7.31
C VAL A 123 0.05 19.54 8.53
N LEU A 124 0.21 20.64 9.25
CA LEU A 124 1.08 20.71 10.41
C LEU A 124 0.38 20.19 11.67
N THR A 125 0.98 19.22 12.37
CA THR A 125 0.53 18.74 13.69
C THR A 125 0.49 19.91 14.69
N PRO A 126 -0.66 20.21 15.32
CA PRO A 126 -0.80 21.26 16.32
C PRO A 126 0.21 21.14 17.47
N LYS A 127 0.77 22.26 17.92
CA LYS A 127 1.81 22.29 18.98
C LYS A 127 1.38 21.55 20.26
N ALA A 128 0.08 21.56 20.61
CA ALA A 128 -0.47 20.87 21.77
C ALA A 128 -0.42 19.32 21.67
N GLN A 129 -0.39 18.77 20.45
CA GLN A 129 -0.33 17.32 20.19
C GLN A 129 1.11 16.80 20.00
N ARG A 130 2.10 17.69 19.80
CA ARG A 130 3.49 17.28 19.60
C ARG A 130 4.09 16.70 20.88
N LEU A 131 5.00 15.73 20.71
CA LEU A 131 5.88 15.26 21.77
C LEU A 131 6.77 16.41 22.25
N ARG A 132 6.83 16.62 23.57
CA ARG A 132 7.78 17.56 24.19
C ARG A 132 9.20 16.98 24.20
N GLU A 133 10.19 17.81 24.53
CA GLU A 133 11.55 17.31 24.75
C GLU A 133 11.57 16.30 25.91
N GLY A 134 12.27 15.18 25.73
CA GLY A 134 12.30 14.07 26.68
C GLY A 134 11.04 13.19 26.74
N GLU A 135 9.88 13.59 26.19
CA GLU A 135 8.68 12.73 26.17
C GLU A 135 8.93 11.47 25.30
N PRO A 136 8.73 10.24 25.84
CA PRO A 136 8.89 9.02 25.06
C PRO A 136 7.93 8.96 23.86
N GLY A 137 8.42 8.45 22.73
CA GLY A 137 7.73 8.48 21.43
C GLY A 137 6.42 7.68 21.31
N TRP A 138 5.95 7.08 22.41
CA TRP A 138 4.70 6.33 22.54
C TRP A 138 3.66 7.01 23.44
N VAL A 139 3.97 8.19 24.02
CA VAL A 139 3.06 8.93 24.91
C VAL A 139 1.91 9.58 24.14
N ARG A 140 2.12 9.92 22.87
CA ARG A 140 1.15 10.61 22.01
C ARG A 140 1.00 9.85 20.69
N PRO A 141 -0.22 9.72 20.13
CA PRO A 141 -0.39 9.20 18.78
C PRO A 141 0.35 10.12 17.79
N ARG A 142 1.01 9.54 16.79
CA ARG A 142 1.78 10.28 15.78
C ARG A 142 1.06 10.25 14.45
N GLY A 143 0.97 11.40 13.79
CA GLY A 143 0.46 11.48 12.42
C GLY A 143 -1.07 11.41 12.28
N VAL A 144 -1.82 11.86 13.28
CA VAL A 144 -3.29 11.76 13.28
C VAL A 144 -3.89 12.71 12.25
N GLU A 145 -3.56 13.99 12.37
CA GLU A 145 -4.10 15.07 11.53
C GLU A 145 -3.85 14.83 10.03
N GLN A 146 -2.69 14.28 9.68
CA GLN A 146 -2.31 14.02 8.30
C GLN A 146 -3.05 12.80 7.72
N ARG A 147 -3.29 11.74 8.51
CA ARG A 147 -4.15 10.62 8.07
C ARG A 147 -5.59 11.10 7.88
N ASN A 148 -6.09 11.94 8.78
CA ASN A 148 -7.41 12.59 8.65
C ASN A 148 -7.46 13.49 7.40
N ARG A 149 -6.45 14.35 7.19
CA ARG A 149 -6.31 15.23 6.03
C ARG A 149 -6.36 14.50 4.67
N ALA A 150 -5.88 13.26 4.62
CA ALA A 150 -6.00 12.41 3.43
C ALA A 150 -7.39 11.76 3.29
N LEU A 151 -8.05 11.41 4.40
CA LEU A 151 -9.48 11.04 4.39
C LEU A 151 -10.35 12.23 3.92
N ASP A 152 -10.03 13.45 4.34
CA ASP A 152 -10.72 14.67 3.91
C ASP A 152 -10.51 14.92 2.41
N TRP A 153 -9.28 14.76 1.91
CA TRP A 153 -9.03 14.83 0.46
C TRP A 153 -9.87 13.78 -0.29
N LEU A 154 -9.84 12.51 0.13
CA LEU A 154 -10.67 11.44 -0.47
C LEU A 154 -12.18 11.74 -0.45
N ARG A 155 -12.65 12.56 0.51
CA ARG A 155 -14.05 13.00 0.67
C ARG A 155 -14.42 14.26 -0.12
N GLY A 156 -13.48 14.87 -0.86
CA GLY A 156 -13.73 16.11 -1.61
C GLY A 156 -13.24 17.39 -0.94
N GLY A 157 -12.59 17.31 0.23
CA GLY A 157 -12.02 18.46 0.96
C GLY A 157 -10.82 19.13 0.26
N GLY A 158 -10.36 18.59 -0.86
CA GLY A 158 -9.41 19.25 -1.77
C GLY A 158 -8.06 19.59 -1.14
N GLY A 159 -7.47 20.71 -1.55
CA GLY A 159 -6.21 21.26 -1.03
C GLY A 159 -4.96 20.41 -1.30
N ALA A 160 -4.96 19.62 -2.38
CA ALA A 160 -3.76 18.97 -2.91
C ALA A 160 -2.77 20.02 -3.44
N VAL A 161 -1.50 19.90 -3.04
CA VAL A 161 -0.44 20.85 -3.40
C VAL A 161 0.43 20.38 -4.58
N GLY A 162 0.37 19.09 -4.94
CA GLY A 162 1.07 18.52 -6.09
C GLY A 162 0.52 17.15 -6.48
N GLY A 163 0.95 16.63 -7.65
CA GLY A 163 0.42 15.38 -8.21
C GLY A 163 -1.03 15.50 -8.67
N GLU A 164 -1.75 14.38 -8.65
CA GLU A 164 -3.18 14.29 -8.92
C GLU A 164 -3.97 15.11 -7.89
N LYS A 165 -4.63 16.18 -8.33
CA LYS A 165 -5.31 17.10 -7.41
C LYS A 165 -6.71 16.66 -7.04
N ASP A 166 -7.40 16.01 -7.97
CA ASP A 166 -8.81 15.64 -7.84
C ASP A 166 -8.96 14.26 -7.18
N PRO A 167 -9.82 14.12 -6.15
CA PRO A 167 -10.06 12.84 -5.51
C PRO A 167 -10.88 11.89 -6.40
N PRO A 168 -10.87 10.57 -6.10
CA PRO A 168 -11.71 9.60 -6.79
C PRO A 168 -13.18 10.02 -6.83
N PRO A 169 -13.85 10.00 -8.01
CA PRO A 169 -15.26 10.37 -8.08
C PRO A 169 -16.14 9.41 -7.26
N PRO A 170 -17.31 9.86 -6.77
CA PRO A 170 -18.24 9.01 -6.03
C PRO A 170 -18.56 7.70 -6.75
N GLY A 171 -18.61 6.60 -6.00
CA GLY A 171 -18.79 5.24 -6.54
C GLY A 171 -17.50 4.55 -7.00
N THR A 172 -16.35 5.25 -7.04
CA THR A 172 -15.04 4.61 -7.33
C THR A 172 -14.77 3.44 -6.38
N ARG A 173 -14.45 2.27 -6.95
CA ARG A 173 -14.00 1.12 -6.19
C ARG A 173 -12.50 1.23 -5.89
N GLY A 174 -12.11 0.85 -4.67
CA GLY A 174 -10.72 0.81 -4.26
C GLY A 174 -10.58 0.37 -2.81
N VAL A 175 -9.33 0.22 -2.38
CA VAL A 175 -8.97 -0.04 -0.97
C VAL A 175 -8.07 1.10 -0.48
N VAL A 176 -8.21 1.44 0.80
CA VAL A 176 -7.47 2.46 1.53
C VAL A 176 -6.62 1.77 2.60
N TYR A 177 -5.32 2.01 2.59
CA TYR A 177 -4.37 1.36 3.52
C TYR A 177 -3.42 2.38 4.17
N PHE A 178 -3.27 2.32 5.49
CA PHE A 178 -2.48 3.27 6.26
C PHE A 178 -1.03 2.77 6.45
N ALA A 179 -0.06 3.48 5.84
CA ALA A 179 1.29 2.96 5.63
C ALA A 179 2.42 3.88 6.14
N ASP A 180 2.77 3.79 7.41
CA ASP A 180 3.84 4.58 8.05
C ASP A 180 5.24 4.46 7.38
N ASP A 181 6.03 5.54 7.47
CA ASP A 181 7.32 5.67 6.78
C ASP A 181 8.37 4.59 7.13
N ASP A 182 8.47 4.20 8.41
CA ASP A 182 9.50 3.30 8.95
C ASP A 182 9.21 1.80 8.79
N ASN A 183 8.01 1.46 8.32
CA ASN A 183 7.54 0.08 8.19
C ASN A 183 8.12 -0.61 6.94
N THR A 184 8.08 -1.95 6.93
CA THR A 184 8.55 -2.79 5.83
C THR A 184 7.40 -3.59 5.25
N TYR A 185 7.17 -3.45 3.94
CA TYR A 185 6.01 -4.00 3.24
C TYR A 185 6.43 -5.03 2.19
N SER A 186 5.85 -6.24 2.22
CA SER A 186 6.01 -7.18 1.10
C SER A 186 5.12 -6.79 -0.08
N ARG A 187 5.50 -7.17 -1.30
CA ARG A 187 4.67 -6.95 -2.50
C ARG A 187 3.33 -7.70 -2.44
N GLU A 188 3.32 -8.87 -1.82
CA GLU A 188 2.13 -9.73 -1.71
C GLU A 188 1.00 -9.10 -0.89
N LEU A 189 1.36 -8.32 0.14
CA LEU A 189 0.43 -7.56 0.98
C LEU A 189 -0.55 -6.71 0.15
N PHE A 190 -0.06 -6.09 -0.92
CA PHE A 190 -0.84 -5.20 -1.77
C PHE A 190 -1.85 -5.95 -2.65
N GLU A 191 -1.61 -7.22 -2.98
CA GLU A 191 -2.56 -8.05 -3.71
C GLU A 191 -3.62 -8.67 -2.78
N GLU A 192 -3.24 -9.04 -1.54
CA GLU A 192 -4.18 -9.48 -0.50
C GLU A 192 -5.25 -8.40 -0.20
N MET A 193 -4.85 -7.14 -0.06
CA MET A 193 -5.75 -6.04 0.29
C MET A 193 -6.64 -5.53 -0.86
N ARG A 194 -6.35 -5.82 -2.13
CA ARG A 194 -7.24 -5.40 -3.23
C ARG A 194 -8.65 -5.96 -3.10
N TRP A 195 -8.80 -7.10 -2.43
CA TRP A 195 -10.06 -7.86 -2.39
C TRP A 195 -10.99 -7.48 -1.23
N THR A 196 -10.62 -6.48 -0.41
CA THR A 196 -11.39 -5.97 0.74
C THR A 196 -12.76 -5.42 0.36
N ARG A 197 -13.83 -5.81 1.06
CA ARG A 197 -15.21 -5.33 0.81
C ARG A 197 -15.70 -4.37 1.89
N GLY A 198 -15.36 -4.62 3.15
CA GLY A 198 -15.53 -3.74 4.30
C GLY A 198 -14.17 -3.36 4.90
N VAL A 199 -13.68 -4.18 5.85
CA VAL A 199 -12.34 -4.06 6.44
C VAL A 199 -11.65 -5.42 6.40
N SER A 200 -10.39 -5.43 5.97
CA SER A 200 -9.53 -6.61 5.89
C SER A 200 -8.38 -6.55 6.87
N VAL A 201 -7.97 -7.69 7.41
CA VAL A 201 -6.97 -7.78 8.49
C VAL A 201 -5.97 -8.92 8.29
N TRP A 202 -4.77 -8.75 8.84
CA TRP A 202 -3.65 -9.69 8.74
C TRP A 202 -2.63 -9.51 9.89
N PRO A 203 -1.71 -10.47 10.10
CA PRO A 203 -0.63 -10.33 11.07
C PRO A 203 0.40 -9.26 10.70
N VAL A 204 0.91 -8.56 11.72
CA VAL A 204 2.00 -7.58 11.62
C VAL A 204 3.19 -8.08 12.45
N GLY A 205 4.37 -8.16 11.83
CA GLY A 205 5.60 -8.59 12.49
C GLY A 205 6.21 -7.49 13.38
N LEU A 206 6.88 -7.92 14.45
CA LEU A 206 7.70 -7.07 15.36
C LEU A 206 6.92 -5.94 16.05
N VAL A 207 5.63 -6.14 16.33
CA VAL A 207 4.74 -5.18 17.00
C VAL A 207 4.22 -5.70 18.34
N GLY A 208 3.64 -4.84 19.19
CA GLY A 208 3.07 -5.22 20.49
C GLY A 208 4.07 -5.70 21.55
N GLY A 209 5.37 -5.72 21.25
CA GLY A 209 6.38 -6.42 22.04
C GLY A 209 6.50 -7.92 21.72
N LEU A 210 5.86 -8.38 20.65
CA LEU A 210 5.79 -9.77 20.22
C LEU A 210 6.51 -9.99 18.87
N ARG A 211 6.73 -11.26 18.50
CA ARG A 211 7.25 -11.63 17.17
C ARG A 211 6.30 -11.20 16.06
N PHE A 212 5.00 -11.28 16.32
CA PHE A 212 3.92 -10.68 15.55
C PHE A 212 2.69 -10.46 16.46
N GLU A 213 1.80 -9.55 16.09
CA GLU A 213 0.40 -9.55 16.54
C GLU A 213 -0.52 -9.81 15.34
N GLY A 214 -1.75 -10.27 15.58
CA GLY A 214 -2.71 -10.46 14.47
C GLY A 214 -4.02 -11.16 14.86
N PRO A 215 -4.97 -11.26 13.91
CA PRO A 215 -6.26 -11.92 14.16
C PRO A 215 -6.10 -13.43 14.34
N ARG A 216 -6.85 -14.01 15.30
CA ARG A 216 -7.07 -15.46 15.41
C ARG A 216 -8.24 -15.83 14.51
N VAL A 217 -8.01 -16.74 13.57
CA VAL A 217 -8.99 -17.13 12.55
C VAL A 217 -9.44 -18.57 12.76
N GLN A 218 -10.75 -18.79 12.70
CA GLN A 218 -11.38 -20.11 12.66
C GLN A 218 -12.48 -20.10 11.61
N ASP A 219 -12.56 -21.15 10.79
CA ASP A 219 -13.58 -21.33 9.74
C ASP A 219 -13.75 -20.11 8.80
N GLY A 220 -12.63 -19.42 8.53
CA GLY A 220 -12.58 -18.23 7.67
C GLY A 220 -13.07 -16.93 8.33
N ARG A 221 -13.29 -16.91 9.65
CA ARG A 221 -13.75 -15.74 10.42
C ARG A 221 -12.78 -15.38 11.54
N VAL A 222 -12.73 -14.10 11.91
CA VAL A 222 -12.00 -13.63 13.09
C VAL A 222 -12.78 -14.02 14.35
N VAL A 223 -12.14 -14.73 15.27
CA VAL A 223 -12.72 -15.19 16.55
C VAL A 223 -11.99 -14.64 17.78
N GLY A 224 -11.09 -13.67 17.58
CA GLY A 224 -10.27 -13.04 18.59
C GLY A 224 -8.92 -12.60 18.01
N PHE A 225 -7.95 -12.31 18.87
CA PHE A 225 -6.64 -11.79 18.46
C PHE A 225 -5.50 -12.48 19.22
N HIS A 226 -4.31 -12.49 18.60
CA HIS A 226 -3.03 -12.79 19.23
C HIS A 226 -2.35 -11.45 19.50
N THR A 227 -2.42 -11.04 20.76
CA THR A 227 -1.89 -9.77 21.29
C THR A 227 -1.54 -9.98 22.76
N ALA A 228 -0.59 -9.20 23.28
CA ALA A 228 -0.26 -9.19 24.72
C ALA A 228 -0.51 -7.83 25.37
N TRP A 229 -0.42 -6.74 24.60
CA TRP A 229 -0.49 -5.39 25.14
C TRP A 229 -1.87 -4.76 24.90
N GLU A 230 -2.54 -4.39 26.00
CA GLU A 230 -3.95 -3.97 26.06
C GLU A 230 -4.88 -4.86 25.19
N PRO A 231 -5.07 -6.14 25.57
CA PRO A 231 -5.86 -7.10 24.79
C PRO A 231 -7.37 -6.80 24.77
N ASN A 232 -7.84 -5.93 25.67
CA ASN A 232 -9.25 -5.53 25.79
C ASN A 232 -9.64 -4.37 24.85
N ARG A 233 -8.73 -3.92 23.97
CA ARG A 233 -9.06 -2.96 22.90
C ARG A 233 -10.10 -3.55 21.95
N PRO A 234 -11.07 -2.77 21.43
CA PRO A 234 -12.05 -3.28 20.45
C PRO A 234 -11.40 -3.86 19.19
N PHE A 235 -10.31 -3.24 18.74
CA PHE A 235 -9.44 -3.73 17.67
C PHE A 235 -7.99 -3.67 18.16
N PRO A 236 -7.45 -4.75 18.77
CA PRO A 236 -6.06 -4.84 19.19
C PRO A 236 -5.20 -5.20 17.97
N LEU A 237 -5.11 -4.25 17.06
CA LEU A 237 -4.33 -4.29 15.84
C LEU A 237 -3.36 -3.10 15.81
N ASP A 238 -2.37 -3.19 14.94
CA ASP A 238 -1.51 -2.08 14.56
C ASP A 238 -2.07 -1.40 13.30
N MET A 239 -1.73 -0.12 13.10
CA MET A 239 -2.07 0.66 11.89
C MET A 239 -1.78 -0.08 10.58
N ALA A 240 -0.65 -0.80 10.51
CA ALA A 240 -0.25 -1.55 9.32
C ALA A 240 -0.99 -2.89 9.17
N GLY A 241 -1.82 -3.31 10.14
CA GLY A 241 -2.49 -4.61 10.20
C GLY A 241 -3.86 -4.70 9.56
N PHE A 242 -4.39 -3.59 9.02
CA PHE A 242 -5.71 -3.56 8.39
C PHE A 242 -5.76 -2.63 7.17
N ALA A 243 -6.74 -2.84 6.30
CA ALA A 243 -7.13 -1.91 5.24
C ALA A 243 -8.65 -1.85 5.08
N VAL A 244 -9.16 -0.75 4.51
CA VAL A 244 -10.60 -0.42 4.46
C VAL A 244 -11.04 -0.21 3.01
N ALA A 245 -12.21 -0.70 2.62
CA ALA A 245 -12.78 -0.41 1.30
C ALA A 245 -13.12 1.09 1.17
N LEU A 246 -12.69 1.73 0.08
CA LEU A 246 -12.95 3.16 -0.17
C LEU A 246 -14.45 3.53 -0.08
N PRO A 247 -15.40 2.75 -0.68
CA PRO A 247 -16.82 3.04 -0.52
C PRO A 247 -17.32 3.06 0.92
N LEU A 248 -16.72 2.29 1.83
CA LEU A 248 -17.10 2.27 3.25
C LEU A 248 -16.65 3.56 3.97
N LEU A 249 -15.44 4.06 3.69
CA LEU A 249 -14.94 5.33 4.25
C LEU A 249 -15.72 6.55 3.75
N LEU A 250 -16.21 6.51 2.51
CA LEU A 250 -17.07 7.55 1.93
C LEU A 250 -18.51 7.47 2.46
N ALA A 251 -19.05 6.26 2.65
CA ALA A 251 -20.37 6.06 3.28
C ALA A 251 -20.37 6.35 4.80
N LYS A 252 -19.20 6.51 5.42
CA LYS A 252 -19.00 6.84 6.83
C LYS A 252 -18.18 8.14 6.95
N PRO A 253 -18.73 9.32 6.56
CA PRO A 253 -17.97 10.57 6.50
C PRO A 253 -17.40 11.00 7.87
N ASN A 254 -18.06 10.65 8.97
CA ASN A 254 -17.61 10.98 10.33
C ASN A 254 -16.52 10.02 10.86
N ALA A 255 -16.18 8.94 10.14
CA ALA A 255 -15.16 7.99 10.57
C ALA A 255 -13.76 8.56 10.31
N GLN A 256 -13.04 8.90 11.38
CA GLN A 256 -11.69 9.45 11.34
C GLN A 256 -10.89 8.96 12.54
N PHE A 257 -9.60 9.26 12.59
CA PHE A 257 -8.78 8.98 13.78
C PHE A 257 -8.98 10.07 14.83
N ASP A 258 -9.20 9.69 16.08
CA ASP A 258 -9.28 10.62 17.20
C ASP A 258 -7.88 10.92 17.76
N ALA A 259 -7.49 12.19 17.78
CA ALA A 259 -6.22 12.66 18.34
C ALA A 259 -6.19 12.64 19.89
N ALA A 260 -7.36 12.57 20.53
CA ALA A 260 -7.52 12.38 21.97
C ALA A 260 -7.63 10.89 22.37
N ALA A 261 -7.62 9.96 21.41
CA ALA A 261 -7.68 8.53 21.69
C ALA A 261 -6.58 8.11 22.68
N PRO A 262 -6.89 7.24 23.66
CA PRO A 262 -5.87 6.64 24.52
C PRO A 262 -4.77 5.97 23.71
N ARG A 263 -3.55 5.92 24.27
CA ARG A 263 -2.39 5.24 23.66
C ARG A 263 -2.83 3.89 23.08
N GLY A 264 -2.59 3.65 21.79
CA GLY A 264 -2.87 2.36 21.13
C GLY A 264 -4.37 2.02 20.91
N HIS A 265 -5.29 2.94 21.20
CA HIS A 265 -6.71 2.86 20.79
C HIS A 265 -6.96 3.67 19.50
N LEU A 266 -5.92 4.21 18.87
CA LEU A 266 -6.02 5.04 17.65
C LEU A 266 -6.67 4.26 16.50
N GLU A 267 -6.21 3.04 16.26
CA GLU A 267 -6.77 2.09 15.30
C GLU A 267 -8.24 1.77 15.61
N SER A 268 -8.54 1.58 16.90
CA SER A 268 -9.91 1.33 17.37
C SER A 268 -10.84 2.55 17.19
N SER A 269 -10.35 3.78 17.31
CA SER A 269 -11.19 4.99 17.12
C SER A 269 -11.74 5.10 15.70
N LEU A 270 -10.92 4.82 14.67
CA LEU A 270 -11.41 4.74 13.30
C LEU A 270 -12.30 3.50 13.08
N LEU A 271 -11.82 2.31 13.44
CA LEU A 271 -12.46 1.05 13.07
C LEU A 271 -13.86 0.87 13.70
N SER A 272 -14.08 1.38 14.91
CA SER A 272 -15.39 1.30 15.60
C SER A 272 -16.51 2.09 14.92
N HIS A 273 -16.20 3.01 13.99
CA HIS A 273 -17.20 3.69 13.17
C HIS A 273 -17.55 2.92 11.88
N LEU A 274 -16.74 1.92 11.51
CA LEU A 274 -16.75 1.26 10.20
C LEU A 274 -17.40 -0.13 10.23
N VAL A 275 -17.00 -1.00 11.18
CA VAL A 275 -17.36 -2.43 11.25
C VAL A 275 -17.41 -2.95 12.68
N ASP A 276 -18.02 -4.12 12.91
CA ASP A 276 -17.79 -4.91 14.13
C ASP A 276 -16.55 -5.83 13.94
N PRO A 277 -15.82 -6.19 15.02
CA PRO A 277 -14.68 -7.12 14.94
C PRO A 277 -15.00 -8.50 14.34
N LYS A 278 -16.27 -8.93 14.40
CA LYS A 278 -16.76 -10.20 13.84
C LYS A 278 -16.84 -10.21 12.30
N ASP A 279 -16.94 -9.03 11.68
CA ASP A 279 -17.16 -8.82 10.25
C ASP A 279 -15.85 -8.49 9.50
N LEU A 280 -14.70 -8.57 10.20
CA LEU A 280 -13.36 -8.40 9.65
C LEU A 280 -13.02 -9.54 8.69
N GLU A 281 -12.49 -9.20 7.51
CA GLU A 281 -12.08 -10.16 6.48
C GLU A 281 -10.62 -10.62 6.71
N PRO A 282 -10.37 -11.86 7.15
CA PRO A 282 -9.00 -12.34 7.31
C PRO A 282 -8.31 -12.55 5.96
N ARG A 283 -7.05 -12.11 5.88
CA ARG A 283 -6.18 -12.20 4.70
C ARG A 283 -4.88 -12.91 5.04
N ALA A 284 -3.89 -12.87 4.15
CA ALA A 284 -2.57 -13.47 4.35
C ALA A 284 -2.67 -14.96 4.72
N ALA A 285 -3.43 -15.70 3.91
CA ALA A 285 -3.83 -17.09 4.12
C ALA A 285 -4.41 -17.36 5.53
N ASN A 286 -5.61 -16.83 5.82
CA ASN A 286 -6.28 -16.95 7.12
C ASN A 286 -5.39 -16.53 8.32
N CYS A 287 -4.67 -15.43 8.15
CA CYS A 287 -3.75 -14.84 9.12
C CYS A 287 -2.60 -15.77 9.56
N THR A 288 -2.15 -16.67 8.68
CA THR A 288 -0.99 -17.54 8.94
C THR A 288 0.33 -16.99 8.41
N ARG A 289 0.30 -15.97 7.54
CA ARG A 289 1.49 -15.33 6.96
C ARG A 289 1.68 -13.91 7.49
N VAL A 290 2.90 -13.57 7.90
CA VAL A 290 3.31 -12.18 8.15
C VAL A 290 3.79 -11.58 6.82
N LEU A 291 3.13 -10.51 6.37
CA LEU A 291 3.40 -9.84 5.08
C LEU A 291 3.84 -8.38 5.23
N VAL A 292 3.90 -7.89 6.47
CA VAL A 292 4.28 -6.53 6.86
C VAL A 292 4.95 -6.57 8.24
N TRP A 293 5.90 -5.67 8.47
CA TRP A 293 6.65 -5.58 9.73
C TRP A 293 6.71 -4.12 10.21
N HIS A 294 6.40 -3.89 11.48
CA HIS A 294 6.63 -2.59 12.13
C HIS A 294 8.11 -2.42 12.48
N THR A 295 8.95 -2.34 11.45
CA THR A 295 10.34 -1.89 11.58
C THR A 295 10.40 -0.45 12.10
N ARG A 296 11.56 -0.06 12.66
CA ARG A 296 11.85 1.29 13.14
C ARG A 296 13.33 1.61 12.89
N THR A 297 13.62 2.64 12.11
CA THR A 297 14.99 3.07 11.83
C THR A 297 15.59 3.84 13.01
N GLU A 298 16.81 3.47 13.44
CA GLU A 298 17.52 4.14 14.55
C GLU A 298 17.75 5.64 14.28
N LYS A 299 17.94 6.43 15.34
CA LYS A 299 18.36 7.84 15.21
C LYS A 299 19.86 7.91 14.86
N PRO A 300 20.27 8.57 13.77
CA PRO A 300 21.69 8.77 13.45
C PRO A 300 22.48 9.47 14.58
N LYS A 301 23.75 9.08 14.72
CA LYS A 301 24.66 9.56 15.77
C LYS A 301 25.46 10.78 15.27
N MET A 302 24.90 11.97 15.43
CA MET A 302 25.44 13.21 14.84
C MET A 302 26.58 13.90 15.62
N LYS A 303 27.25 13.21 16.56
CA LYS A 303 28.27 13.84 17.44
C LYS A 303 29.43 14.49 16.67
N GLN A 304 29.87 13.85 15.59
CA GLN A 304 30.93 14.36 14.71
C GLN A 304 30.46 15.59 13.92
N GLU A 305 29.23 15.59 13.43
CA GLU A 305 28.63 16.75 12.74
C GLU A 305 28.50 17.95 13.70
N GLU A 306 28.00 17.73 14.93
CA GLU A 306 27.96 18.75 15.99
C GLU A 306 29.35 19.32 16.33
N GLN A 307 30.42 18.52 16.21
CA GLN A 307 31.80 18.96 16.43
C GLN A 307 32.33 19.76 15.23
N LEU A 308 32.04 19.33 14.00
CA LEU A 308 32.44 19.99 12.76
C LEU A 308 31.72 21.35 12.58
N GLN A 309 30.44 21.43 12.91
CA GLN A 309 29.67 22.69 12.91
C GLN A 309 30.30 23.74 13.84
N ARG A 310 30.75 23.35 15.03
CA ARG A 310 31.47 24.25 15.98
C ARG A 310 32.83 24.72 15.46
N GLN A 311 33.39 24.05 14.44
CA GLN A 311 34.63 24.43 13.77
C GLN A 311 34.39 25.25 12.48
N GLY A 312 33.13 25.57 12.14
CA GLY A 312 32.78 26.19 10.85
C GLY A 312 32.99 25.27 9.65
N ARG A 313 33.00 23.94 9.87
CA ARG A 313 33.33 22.91 8.87
C ARG A 313 32.30 21.76 8.85
N GLY A 314 31.06 22.05 9.22
CA GLY A 314 29.94 21.10 9.14
C GLY A 314 29.66 20.63 7.72
N SER A 315 28.78 19.64 7.58
CA SER A 315 28.32 19.17 6.27
C SER A 315 27.65 20.31 5.49
N ASP A 316 27.89 20.37 4.17
CA ASP A 316 27.34 21.41 3.29
C ASP A 316 25.79 21.35 3.27
N PRO A 317 25.07 22.39 3.74
CA PRO A 317 23.62 22.40 3.77
C PRO A 317 22.95 22.44 2.38
N ALA A 318 23.72 22.66 1.30
CA ALA A 318 23.23 22.49 -0.07
C ALA A 318 23.17 21.01 -0.52
N VAL A 319 23.79 20.09 0.21
CA VAL A 319 23.79 18.64 -0.08
C VAL A 319 22.63 17.97 0.67
N GLU A 320 21.55 17.67 -0.06
CA GLU A 320 20.34 17.06 0.51
C GLU A 320 20.53 15.57 0.83
N VAL A 321 20.38 15.20 2.12
CA VAL A 321 20.57 13.84 2.68
C VAL A 321 19.25 13.12 2.94
#